data_AF-A0A957RK81-F1
#
_entry.id   AF-A0A957RK81-F1
#
_cell.length_a   1.000
_cell.length_b   1.000
_cell.length_c   1.000
_cell.angle_alpha   90.00
_cell.angle_beta   90.00
_cell.angle_gamma   90.00
#
_symmetry.space_group_name_H-M   'P 1'
#
loop_
_entity.id
_entity.type
_entity.pdbx_description
1 polymer ?
#
loop_
_entity_poly.entity_id
_entity_poly.type
_entity_poly.pdbx_seq_one_letter_code
_entity_poly.pdbx_strand_id
1 'polypeptide(L)' 'MPRLTKIYTKKGDAGQTSLGGGQRVSKDHLRVAA' A
#
# COMPACT_ATOMS: atom_id res chain seq x y z
N MET A 1 -3.84 -0.32 -26.46
CA MET A 1 -3.03 -0.25 -25.22
C MET A 1 -3.90 0.33 -24.10
N PRO A 2 -4.06 -0.34 -22.95
CA PRO A 2 -4.82 0.23 -21.84
C PRO A 2 -4.10 1.45 -21.27
N ARG A 3 -4.82 2.56 -21.10
CA ARG A 3 -4.33 3.75 -20.37
C ARG A 3 -4.84 3.68 -18.93
N LEU A 4 -3.97 3.37 -17.99
CA LEU A 4 -4.27 3.44 -16.56
C LEU A 4 -4.15 4.88 -16.10
N THR A 5 -5.26 5.61 -16.09
CA THR A 5 -5.30 7.04 -15.73
C THR A 5 -5.48 7.28 -14.24
N LYS A 6 -6.01 6.28 -13.50
CA LYS A 6 -6.27 6.36 -12.06
C LYS A 6 -6.12 4.97 -11.42
N ILE A 7 -5.06 4.77 -10.64
CA ILE A 7 -4.84 3.54 -9.84
C ILE A 7 -4.67 3.92 -8.37
N TYR A 8 -5.70 4.54 -7.79
CA TYR A 8 -5.75 4.76 -6.35
C TYR A 8 -6.74 3.80 -5.71
N THR A 9 -6.34 3.21 -4.59
CA THR A 9 -7.25 2.45 -3.72
C THR A 9 -7.66 3.26 -2.48
N LYS A 10 -6.87 4.29 -2.12
CA LYS A 10 -7.02 5.12 -0.90
C LYS A 10 -6.93 4.34 0.42
N LYS A 11 -6.71 3.03 0.38
CA LYS A 11 -6.58 2.17 1.58
C LYS A 11 -5.38 2.54 2.46
N GLY A 12 -4.43 3.31 1.94
CA GLY A 12 -3.22 3.72 2.66
C GLY A 12 -3.24 5.14 3.18
N ASP A 13 -4.35 5.87 3.04
CA ASP A 13 -4.41 7.30 3.38
C ASP A 13 -4.26 7.52 4.89
N ALA A 14 -4.66 6.54 5.70
CA ALA A 14 -4.42 6.51 7.14
C ALA A 14 -2.99 6.06 7.55
N GLY A 15 -2.03 6.06 6.62
CA GLY A 15 -0.62 5.73 6.91
C GLY A 15 -0.28 4.24 7.01
N GLN A 16 -1.18 3.35 6.61
CA GLN A 16 -1.02 1.89 6.72
C GLN A 16 -0.96 1.21 5.34
N THR A 17 -0.31 0.06 5.23
CA THR A 17 -0.26 -0.75 4.00
C THR A 17 -0.47 -2.23 4.31
N SER A 18 -0.88 -3.02 3.31
CA SER A 18 -1.05 -4.47 3.42
C SER A 18 0.19 -5.18 2.90
N LEU A 19 0.71 -6.14 3.67
CA LEU A 19 1.72 -7.09 3.24
C LEU A 19 1.10 -8.19 2.39
N GLY A 20 1.93 -8.98 1.69
CA GLY A 20 1.48 -10.10 0.86
C GLY A 20 0.66 -11.16 1.60
N GLY A 21 0.83 -11.29 2.92
CA GLY A 21 0.03 -12.17 3.79
C GLY A 21 -1.27 -11.54 4.34
N GLY A 22 -1.66 -10.35 3.88
CA GLY A 22 -2.87 -9.66 4.32
C GLY A 22 -2.73 -8.84 5.60
N GLN A 23 -1.69 -9.06 6.41
CA GLN A 23 -1.38 -8.24 7.58
C GLN A 23 -1.21 -6.77 7.19
N ARG A 24 -1.75 -5.86 8.01
CA ARG A 24 -1.56 -4.41 7.83
C ARG A 24 -0.51 -3.88 8.80
N VAL A 25 0.39 -3.05 8.28
CA VAL A 25 1.48 -2.42 9.02
C VAL A 25 1.61 -0.94 8.68
N SER A 26 2.24 -0.17 9.57
CA SER A 26 2.61 1.23 9.30
C SER A 26 3.51 1.30 8.06
N LYS A 27 3.38 2.37 7.28
CA LYS A 27 4.26 2.63 6.14
C LYS A 27 5.72 2.81 6.55
N ASP A 28 5.97 3.24 7.79
CA ASP A 28 7.33 3.41 8.33
C ASP A 28 7.89 2.12 8.96
N HIS A 29 7.14 1.02 8.91
CA HIS A 29 7.59 -0.26 9.47
C HIS A 29 8.78 -0.82 8.69
N LEU A 30 9.79 -1.36 9.39
CA LEU A 30 11.05 -1.86 8.79
C LEU A 30 10.85 -2.78 7.57
N ARG A 31 9.88 -3.70 7.63
CA ARG A 31 9.54 -4.60 6.51
C ARG A 31 9.09 -3.88 5.23
N VAL A 32 8.53 -2.68 5.34
CA VAL A 32 8.11 -1.86 4.19
C VAL A 32 9.29 -1.08 3.62
N ALA A 33 10.29 -0.75 4.46
CA ALA A 33 11.48 0.02 4.07
C ALA A 33 12.67 -0.86 3.60
N ALA A 34 12.58 -2.18 3.75
CA ALA A 34 13.59 -3.15 3.33
C ALA A 34 13.71 -3.31 1.81
#